data_AF-A0A139AR91-F1
#
_entry.id   AF-A0A139AR91-F1
#
_cell.length_a   1.000
_cell.length_b   1.000
_cell.length_c   1.000
_cell.angle_alpha   90.00
_cell.angle_beta   90.00
_cell.angle_gamma   90.00
#
_symmetry.space_group_name_H-M   'P 1'
#
loop_
_entity.id
_entity.type
_entity.pdbx_description
1 polymer ?
#
loop_
_entity_poly.entity_id
_entity_poly.type
_entity_poly.pdbx_seq_one_letter_code
_entity_poly.pdbx_strand_id
1 'polypeptide(L)' 'MGFLPPKFLRASAPVNFRNHWARYDAWRYHPFWSSTKTWRSAAPGLPLALAVFAGYVVYDKMQGGDSHH' A
#
# COMPACT_ATOMS: atom_id res chain seq x y z
N MET A 1 18.72 1.09 16.34
CA MET A 1 17.48 0.75 15.61
C MET A 1 16.31 0.86 16.58
N GLY A 2 15.53 1.95 16.51
CA GLY A 2 14.42 2.21 17.44
C GLY A 2 13.11 1.61 16.91
N PHE A 3 12.42 0.84 17.76
CA PHE A 3 11.07 0.33 17.49
C PHE A 3 10.11 1.52 17.31
N LEU A 4 9.48 1.61 16.15
CA LEU A 4 8.47 2.64 15.89
C LEU A 4 7.21 2.35 16.71
N PRO A 5 6.65 3.34 17.42
CA PRO A 5 5.41 3.14 18.14
C PRO A 5 4.30 2.74 17.16
N PRO A 6 3.39 1.83 17.55
CA PRO A 6 2.27 1.45 16.71
C PRO A 6 1.41 2.66 16.34
N LYS A 7 0.79 2.59 15.16
CA LYS A 7 0.09 3.71 14.52
C LYS A 7 -0.93 4.43 15.41
N PHE A 8 -1.60 3.71 16.32
CA PHE A 8 -2.56 4.29 17.25
C PHE A 8 -1.89 5.04 18.39
N LEU A 9 -0.77 4.54 18.94
CA LEU A 9 0.00 5.26 19.97
C LEU A 9 0.66 6.51 19.39
N ARG A 10 1.05 6.51 18.11
CA ARG A 10 1.59 7.72 17.47
C ARG A 10 0.56 8.85 17.40
N ALA A 11 -0.73 8.52 17.27
CA ALA A 11 -1.80 9.52 17.11
C ALA A 11 -2.36 10.02 18.44
N SER A 12 -2.36 9.19 19.49
CA SER A 12 -3.01 9.50 20.77
C SER A 12 -2.05 9.74 21.94
N ALA A 13 -0.79 9.35 21.82
CA ALA A 13 0.14 9.47 22.94
C ALA A 13 0.69 10.90 23.08
N PRO A 14 0.92 11.38 24.31
CA PRO A 14 1.56 12.67 24.54
C PRO A 14 2.97 12.71 23.95
N VAL A 15 3.47 13.91 23.64
CA VAL A 15 4.74 14.16 22.91
C VAL A 15 5.95 13.46 23.55
N ASN A 16 5.89 13.17 24.86
CA ASN A 16 6.97 12.52 25.62
C ASN A 16 6.62 11.09 26.09
N PHE A 17 5.67 10.43 25.44
CA PHE A 17 5.27 9.07 25.82
C PHE A 17 6.32 8.04 25.46
N ARG A 18 6.83 7.33 26.46
CA ARG A 18 7.71 6.18 26.28
C ARG A 18 6.94 4.91 26.64
N ASN A 19 6.65 4.07 25.66
CA ASN A 19 6.01 2.78 25.91
C ASN A 19 7.02 1.80 26.52
N HIS A 20 6.83 1.46 27.80
CA HIS A 20 7.69 0.51 28.53
C HIS A 20 7.50 -0.95 28.05
N TRP A 21 6.33 -1.24 27.47
CA TRP A 21 5.96 -2.57 26.96
C TRP A 21 6.27 -2.76 25.48
N ALA A 22 6.91 -1.78 24.83
CA ALA A 22 7.20 -1.82 23.39
C ALA A 22 7.89 -3.10 22.93
N ARG A 23 8.81 -3.64 23.74
CA ARG A 23 9.52 -4.91 23.44
C ARG A 23 8.59 -6.12 23.52
N TYR A 24 7.69 -6.13 24.50
CA TYR A 24 6.71 -7.20 24.70
C TYR A 24 5.59 -7.15 23.67
N ASP A 25 5.24 -5.96 23.17
CA ASP A 25 4.22 -5.78 22.13
C ASP A 25 4.77 -5.92 20.70
N ALA A 26 6.10 -6.05 20.54
CA ALA A 26 6.75 -6.06 19.23
C ALA A 26 6.26 -7.19 18.32
N TRP A 27 5.94 -8.36 18.89
CA TRP A 27 5.41 -9.50 18.14
C TRP A 27 4.07 -9.20 17.45
N ARG A 28 3.26 -8.27 17.99
CA ARG A 28 1.95 -7.92 17.38
C ARG A 28 2.10 -7.09 16.11
N TYR A 29 3.21 -6.37 15.96
CA TYR A 29 3.47 -5.49 14.81
C TYR A 29 4.47 -6.12 13.86
N HIS A 30 4.31 -7.41 13.59
CA HIS A 30 5.16 -8.12 12.65
C HIS A 30 4.95 -7.55 11.22
N PRO A 31 6.02 -7.35 10.43
CA PRO A 31 5.93 -6.83 9.04
C PRO A 31 4.99 -7.65 8.14
N PHE A 32 4.77 -8.92 8.49
CA PHE A 32 3.83 -9.81 7.81
C PHE A 32 2.38 -9.27 7.83
N TRP A 33 1.95 -8.62 8.91
CA TRP A 33 0.61 -8.03 9.05
C TRP A 33 0.58 -6.53 8.77
N SER A 34 1.59 -5.99 8.08
CA SER A 34 1.61 -4.57 7.71
C SER A 34 0.42 -4.24 6.81
N SER A 35 -0.32 -3.17 7.17
CA SER A 35 -1.51 -2.72 6.43
C SER A 35 -1.20 -2.40 4.95
N THR A 36 0.03 -1.94 4.66
CA THR A 36 0.48 -1.68 3.28
C THR A 36 0.57 -2.95 2.46
N LYS A 37 0.96 -4.07 3.08
CA LYS A 37 1.04 -5.37 2.42
C LYS A 37 -0.35 -5.91 2.14
N THR A 38 -1.28 -5.75 3.09
CA THR A 38 -2.70 -6.12 2.94
C THR A 38 -3.37 -5.38 1.78
N TRP A 39 -3.11 -4.08 1.62
CA TRP A 39 -3.67 -3.31 0.50
C TRP A 39 -3.12 -3.76 -0.87
N ARG A 40 -1.81 -4.05 -0.94
CA ARG A 40 -1.19 -4.58 -2.17
C ARG A 40 -1.65 -5.99 -2.51
N SER A 41 -2.01 -6.80 -1.51
CA SER A 41 -2.56 -8.14 -1.72
C SER A 41 -4.07 -8.17 -1.94
N ALA A 42 -4.79 -7.05 -1.77
CA ALA A 42 -6.24 -7.00 -1.85
C ALA A 42 -6.77 -7.34 -3.26
N ALA A 43 -5.99 -7.05 -4.30
CA ALA A 43 -6.33 -7.36 -5.69
C ALA A 43 -5.12 -7.96 -6.42
N PRO A 44 -4.89 -9.28 -6.29
CA PRO A 44 -3.82 -9.94 -7.01
C PRO A 44 -4.06 -9.81 -8.51
N GLY A 45 -3.09 -9.23 -9.23
CA GLY A 45 -3.19 -9.03 -10.69
C GLY A 45 -3.74 -7.67 -11.14
N LEU A 46 -4.19 -6.80 -10.24
CA LEU A 46 -4.63 -5.44 -10.60
C LEU A 46 -3.58 -4.63 -11.39
N PRO A 47 -2.28 -4.68 -11.06
CA PRO A 47 -1.26 -4.00 -11.88
C PRO A 47 -1.17 -4.52 -13.30
N LEU A 48 -1.30 -5.85 -13.48
CA LEU A 48 -1.23 -6.47 -14.79
C LEU A 48 -2.48 -6.15 -15.62
N ALA A 49 -3.66 -6.24 -15.01
CA ALA A 49 -4.92 -5.89 -15.66
C ALA A 49 -4.93 -4.41 -16.11
N LEU A 50 -4.45 -3.50 -15.26
CA LEU A 50 -4.29 -2.08 -15.61
C LEU A 50 -3.34 -1.89 -16.80
N ALA A 51 -2.20 -2.60 -16.82
CA ALA A 51 -1.24 -2.49 -17.92
C ALA A 51 -1.84 -2.98 -19.25
N VAL A 52 -2.52 -4.13 -19.25
CA VAL A 52 -3.18 -4.68 -20.44
C VAL A 52 -4.30 -3.75 -20.92
N PHE A 53 -5.15 -3.29 -20.00
CA PHE A 53 -6.24 -2.36 -20.32
C PHE A 53 -5.73 -1.04 -20.90
N ALA A 54 -4.71 -0.44 -20.28
CA ALA A 54 -4.10 0.78 -20.79
C ALA A 54 -3.48 0.57 -22.18
N GLY A 55 -2.80 -0.56 -22.40
CA GLY A 55 -2.28 -0.93 -23.72
C GLY A 55 -3.38 -1.04 -24.77
N TYR A 56 -4.52 -1.65 -24.42
CA TYR A 56 -5.68 -1.73 -25.31
C TYR A 56 -6.26 -0.34 -25.63
N VAL A 57 -6.43 0.52 -24.62
CA VAL A 57 -6.95 1.88 -24.84
C VAL A 57 -6.02 2.69 -25.75
N VAL A 58 -4.70 2.59 -25.56
CA VAL A 58 -3.72 3.26 -26.44
C VAL A 58 -3.81 2.71 -27.87
N TYR A 59 -3.88 1.39 -28.03
CA TYR A 59 -4.02 0.73 -29.33
C TYR A 59 -5.30 1.19 -30.06
N ASP A 60 -6.43 1.21 -29.34
CA ASP A 60 -7.73 1.66 -29.85
C ASP A 60 -7.72 3.14 -30.25
N LYS A 61 -7.08 4.01 -29.45
CA LYS A 61 -6.93 5.44 -29.76
C LYS A 61 -6.02 5.71 -30.95
N MET A 62 -4.97 4.89 -31.15
CA MET A 62 -4.09 5.03 -32.31
C MET A 62 -4.78 4.57 -33.61
N GLN A 63 -5.57 3.48 -33.60
CA GLN A 63 -6.30 3.06 -34.80
C GLN A 63 -7.55 3.89 -35.10
N GLY A 64 -8.31 4.27 -34.07
CA GLY A 64 -9.50 5.11 -34.23
C GLY A 64 -9.19 6.56 -34.60
N GLY A 65 -7.95 7.03 -34.37
CA GLY A 65 -7.49 8.37 -34.74
C GLY A 65 -7.12 8.54 -36.21
N ASP A 66 -6.72 7.48 -36.89
CA ASP A 66 -6.25 7.52 -38.30
C ASP A 66 -7.38 7.27 -39.32
N SER A 67 -8.63 7.14 -38.88
CA SER A 67 -9.80 6.82 -39.73
C SER A 67 -10.74 8.01 -39.99
N HIS A 68 -10.36 9.22 -39.55
CA HIS A 68 -11.13 10.45 -39.77
C HIS A 68 -10.31 11.52 -40.52
N HIS A 69 -9.56 11.12 -41.55
CA HIS A 69 -9.16 11.94 -42.70
C HIS A 69 -9.09 11.09 -43.96
#